data_AF-A0A6G2CD84-F1
#
_entry.id   AF-A0A6G2CD84-F1
#
_cell.length_a   1.000
_cell.length_b   1.000
_cell.length_c   1.000
_cell.angle_alpha   90.00
_cell.angle_beta   90.00
_cell.angle_gamma   90.00
#
_symmetry.space_group_name_H-M   'P 1'
#
loop_
_entity.id
_entity.type
_entity.pdbx_description
1 polymer ?
#
loop_
_entity_poly.entity_id
_entity_poly.type
_entity_poly.pdbx_seq_one_letter_code
_entity_poly.pdbx_strand_id
1 'polypeptide(L)'
;MAVIDIKCGCGHGFKMDFNKEDEILFCEACGSLVINDLASEIEEKIDRVNEIKAEIAKLEAEKKKLDLDIRIGLEGAPIGIGKKYQVKYSSYVTKRFDNKKFKEEHEELYNKYTYESPGDRITIKEV
;
A
#
# COMPACT_ATOMS: atom_id res chain seq x y z
N MET A 1 -19.76 -4.20 -23.12
CA MET A 1 -18.49 -4.92 -22.91
C MET A 1 -17.53 -3.92 -22.28
N ALA A 2 -17.13 -4.14 -21.03
CA ALA A 2 -16.08 -3.35 -20.40
C ALA A 2 -14.76 -4.10 -20.64
N VAL A 3 -13.78 -3.44 -21.25
CA VAL A 3 -12.44 -4.00 -21.41
C VAL A 3 -11.68 -3.73 -20.12
N ILE A 4 -11.36 -4.79 -19.38
CA ILE A 4 -10.62 -4.69 -18.11
C ILE A 4 -9.14 -4.99 -18.37
N ASP A 5 -8.26 -4.19 -17.77
CA ASP A 5 -6.82 -4.42 -17.74
C ASP A 5 -6.47 -5.27 -16.52
N ILE A 6 -6.14 -6.53 -16.73
CA ILE A 6 -5.79 -7.48 -15.67
C ILE A 6 -4.28 -7.65 -15.64
N LYS A 7 -3.68 -7.38 -14.49
CA LYS A 7 -2.25 -7.62 -14.25
C LYS A 7 -2.07 -8.87 -13.39
N CYS A 8 -1.50 -9.91 -13.99
CA CYS A 8 -1.19 -11.15 -13.28
C CYS A 8 0.01 -10.96 -12.33
N GLY A 9 0.10 -11.81 -11.29
CA GLY A 9 1.23 -11.85 -10.36
C GLY A 9 2.60 -12.10 -11.03
N CYS A 10 2.61 -12.72 -12.21
CA CYS A 10 3.81 -12.89 -13.03
C CYS A 10 4.26 -11.61 -13.76
N GLY A 11 3.51 -10.50 -13.64
CA GLY A 11 3.80 -9.23 -14.27
C GLY A 11 3.20 -9.04 -15.67
N HIS A 12 2.66 -10.10 -16.28
CA HIS A 12 1.96 -10.03 -17.56
C HIS A 12 0.62 -9.30 -17.41
N GLY A 13 0.42 -8.26 -18.22
CA GLY A 13 -0.85 -7.53 -18.32
C GLY A 13 -1.59 -7.96 -19.58
N PHE A 14 -2.87 -8.30 -19.45
CA PHE A 14 -3.72 -8.64 -20.59
C PHE A 14 -5.03 -7.86 -20.51
N LYS A 15 -5.57 -7.54 -21.68
CA LYS A 15 -6.85 -6.86 -21.84
C LYS A 15 -7.87 -7.88 -22.29
N MET A 16 -9.00 -7.95 -21.60
CA MET A 16 -10.08 -8.85 -21.97
C MET A 16 -11.43 -8.14 -21.93
N ASP A 17 -12.30 -8.52 -22.85
CA ASP A 17 -13.70 -8.18 -22.84
C ASP A 17 -14.39 -8.94 -21.70
N PHE A 18 -14.86 -8.23 -20.68
CA PHE A 18 -15.56 -8.83 -19.56
C PHE A 18 -16.91 -9.39 -20.03
N ASN A 19 -17.01 -10.73 -20.10
CA ASN A 19 -18.28 -11.44 -20.24
C ASN A 19 -18.57 -12.20 -18.94
N LYS A 20 -19.79 -12.06 -18.40
CA LYS A 20 -20.22 -12.70 -17.14
C LYS A 20 -20.41 -14.23 -17.26
N GLU A 21 -20.29 -14.78 -18.46
CA GLU A 21 -20.51 -16.20 -18.75
C GLU A 21 -19.28 -17.08 -18.48
N ASP A 22 -18.08 -16.50 -18.42
CA ASP A 22 -16.85 -17.23 -18.11
C ASP A 22 -16.57 -17.17 -16.60
N GLU A 23 -16.82 -18.24 -15.85
CA GLU A 23 -16.63 -18.27 -14.38
C GLU A 23 -15.14 -18.18 -13.97
N ILE A 24 -14.23 -18.63 -14.84
CA ILE A 24 -12.78 -18.74 -14.58
C ILE A 24 -11.99 -18.33 -15.83
N LEU A 25 -11.03 -17.42 -15.67
CA LEU A 25 -10.07 -17.02 -16.69
C LEU A 25 -8.67 -17.54 -16.37
N PHE A 26 -7.84 -17.71 -17.39
CA PHE A 26 -6.46 -18.18 -17.25
C PHE A 26 -5.48 -17.15 -17.81
N CYS A 27 -4.39 -16.91 -17.08
CA CYS A 27 -3.26 -16.17 -17.64
C CYS A 27 -2.49 -17.07 -18.62
N GLU A 28 -2.46 -16.71 -19.89
CA GLU A 28 -1.77 -17.49 -20.94
C GLU A 28 -0.25 -17.63 -20.70
N ALA A 29 0.36 -16.69 -19.99
CA ALA A 29 1.80 -16.67 -19.75
C ALA A 29 2.26 -17.59 -18.60
N CYS A 30 1.45 -17.75 -17.55
CA CYS A 30 1.85 -18.51 -16.36
C CYS A 30 0.80 -19.52 -15.87
N GLY A 31 -0.32 -19.66 -16.59
CA GLY A 31 -1.41 -20.57 -16.25
C GLY A 31 -2.17 -20.22 -14.96
N SER A 32 -1.92 -19.05 -14.36
CA SER A 32 -2.59 -18.66 -13.13
C SER A 32 -4.08 -18.42 -13.35
N LEU A 33 -4.88 -18.92 -12.41
CA LEU A 33 -6.33 -18.76 -12.37
C LEU A 33 -6.71 -17.32 -11.99
N VAL A 34 -7.68 -16.77 -12.69
CA VAL A 34 -8.32 -15.49 -12.41
C VAL A 34 -9.81 -15.78 -12.25
N ILE A 35 -10.35 -15.49 -11.07
CA ILE A 35 -11.77 -15.70 -10.78
C ILE A 35 -12.55 -14.50 -11.31
N ASN A 36 -13.57 -14.76 -12.13
CA ASN A 36 -14.38 -13.71 -12.77
C ASN A 36 -15.64 -13.34 -11.97
N ASP A 37 -16.12 -14.26 -11.13
CA ASP A 37 -17.24 -14.05 -10.20
C ASP A 37 -16.70 -14.14 -8.77
N LEU A 38 -16.39 -12.99 -8.17
CA LEU A 38 -15.95 -12.95 -6.79
C LEU A 38 -17.18 -13.14 -5.89
N ALA A 39 -17.15 -14.16 -5.02
CA ALA A 39 -18.27 -14.43 -4.12
C ALA A 39 -18.65 -13.19 -3.29
N SER A 40 -19.94 -12.92 -3.14
CA SER A 40 -20.45 -11.71 -2.47
C SER A 40 -19.97 -11.56 -1.03
N GLU A 41 -19.74 -12.66 -0.30
CA GLU A 41 -19.15 -12.63 1.05
C GLU A 41 -17.73 -12.03 1.08
N ILE A 42 -17.00 -12.11 -0.03
CA ILE A 42 -15.67 -11.50 -0.18
C ILE A 42 -15.80 -10.03 -0.56
N GLU A 43 -16.78 -9.66 -1.38
CA GLU A 43 -17.10 -8.25 -1.67
C GLU A 43 -17.46 -7.48 -0.39
N GLU A 44 -18.31 -8.04 0.47
CA GLU A 44 -18.65 -7.43 1.77
C GLU A 44 -17.41 -7.19 2.66
N LYS A 45 -16.45 -8.12 2.62
CA LYS A 45 -15.17 -7.96 3.34
C LYS A 45 -14.30 -6.87 2.71
N ILE A 46 -14.33 -6.74 1.39
CA ILE A 46 -13.61 -5.67 0.66
C ILE A 46 -14.20 -4.30 1.04
N ASP A 47 -15.52 -4.16 1.02
CA ASP A 47 -16.20 -2.94 1.48
C ASP A 47 -15.78 -2.58 2.90
N ARG A 48 -15.82 -3.56 3.80
CA ARG A 48 -15.41 -3.34 5.20
C ARG A 48 -13.96 -2.88 5.33
N VAL A 49 -13.05 -3.44 4.53
CA VAL A 49 -11.64 -3.00 4.50
C VAL A 49 -11.52 -1.57 3.97
N ASN A 50 -12.31 -1.19 2.98
CA ASN A 50 -12.30 0.18 2.44
C ASN A 50 -12.86 1.19 3.45
N GLU A 51 -13.93 0.85 4.18
CA GLU A 51 -14.43 1.66 5.30
C GLU A 51 -13.35 1.89 6.36
N ILE A 52 -12.69 0.81 6.81
CA ILE A 52 -11.61 0.89 7.80
C ILE A 52 -10.46 1.78 7.32
N LYS A 53 -10.06 1.67 6.05
CA LYS A 53 -9.04 2.57 5.47
C LYS A 53 -9.47 4.03 5.53
N ALA A 54 -10.74 4.33 5.24
CA ALA A 54 -11.27 5.68 5.32
C ALA A 54 -11.30 6.20 6.77
N GLU A 55 -11.65 5.36 7.74
CA GLU A 55 -11.60 5.69 9.17
C GLU A 55 -10.15 5.95 9.64
N ILE A 56 -9.20 5.10 9.26
CA ILE A 56 -7.78 5.30 9.55
C ILE A 56 -7.30 6.64 8.98
N ALA A 57 -7.65 6.96 7.73
CA ALA A 57 -7.25 8.22 7.11
C ALA A 57 -7.79 9.44 7.88
N LYS A 58 -9.04 9.37 8.38
CA LYS A 58 -9.63 10.43 9.21
C LYS A 58 -8.90 10.55 10.55
N LEU A 59 -8.66 9.44 11.24
CA LEU A 59 -7.95 9.39 12.52
C LEU A 59 -6.50 9.89 12.38
N GLU A 60 -5.81 9.53 11.31
CA GLU A 60 -4.47 10.04 11.02
C GLU A 60 -4.46 11.55 10.77
N ALA A 61 -5.47 12.08 10.08
CA ALA A 61 -5.61 13.51 9.87
C ALA A 61 -5.86 14.26 11.19
N GLU A 62 -6.72 13.72 12.07
CA GLU A 62 -6.96 14.27 13.40
C GLU A 62 -5.71 14.22 14.27
N LYS A 63 -5.02 13.08 14.30
CA LYS A 63 -3.74 12.93 15.00
C LYS A 63 -2.73 13.97 14.55
N LYS A 64 -2.58 14.19 13.24
CA LYS A 64 -1.66 15.21 12.69
C LYS A 64 -2.03 16.62 13.14
N LYS A 65 -3.32 16.94 13.24
CA LYS A 65 -3.77 18.25 13.77
C LYS A 65 -3.40 18.41 15.24
N LEU A 66 -3.61 17.38 16.05
CA LEU A 66 -3.24 17.39 17.48
C LEU A 66 -1.72 17.48 17.67
N ASP A 67 -0.94 16.73 16.90
CA ASP A 67 0.54 16.82 16.90
C ASP A 67 1.01 18.25 16.59
N LEU A 68 0.35 18.93 15.63
CA LEU A 68 0.64 20.31 15.29
C LEU A 68 0.24 21.29 16.41
N ASP A 69 -0.92 21.09 17.03
CA ASP A 69 -1.38 21.90 18.17
C ASP A 69 -0.42 21.77 19.37
N ILE A 70 -0.01 20.54 19.70
CA ILE A 70 1.01 20.26 20.72
C ILE A 70 2.33 20.95 20.38
N ARG A 71 2.75 20.92 19.10
CA ARG A 71 3.97 21.60 18.65
C ARG A 71 3.87 23.13 18.77
N ILE A 72 2.71 23.72 18.46
CA ILE A 72 2.46 25.15 18.68
C ILE A 72 2.54 25.48 20.18
N GLY A 73 1.88 24.66 21.02
CA GLY A 73 1.90 24.82 22.47
C GLY A 73 3.27 24.64 23.12
N LEU A 74 4.22 23.97 22.46
CA LEU A 74 5.62 23.91 22.89
C LEU A 74 6.41 25.20 22.61
N GLU A 75 5.88 26.12 21.80
CA GLU A 75 6.52 27.41 21.46
C GLU A 75 7.98 27.27 20.97
N GLY A 76 8.28 26.16 20.28
CA GLY A 76 9.64 25.87 19.80
C GLY A 76 10.58 25.25 20.85
N ALA A 77 10.10 24.96 22.06
CA ALA A 77 10.86 24.22 23.06
C ALA A 77 11.04 22.74 22.63
N PRO A 78 12.24 22.16 22.80
CA PRO A 78 12.51 20.76 22.45
C PRO A 78 11.85 19.77 23.43
N ILE A 79 11.50 20.21 24.63
CA ILE A 79 10.89 19.40 25.68
C ILE A 79 9.81 20.21 26.39
N GLY A 80 8.62 19.65 26.53
CA GLY A 80 7.56 20.15 27.41
C GLY A 80 7.22 19.11 28.48
N ILE A 81 7.07 19.55 29.73
CA ILE A 81 6.72 18.66 30.85
C ILE A 81 5.36 19.12 31.39
N GLY A 82 4.35 18.26 31.27
CA GLY A 82 3.04 18.46 31.85
C GLY A 82 2.84 17.68 33.15
N LYS A 83 1.65 17.76 33.74
CA LYS A 83 1.29 17.07 34.99
C LYS A 83 1.29 15.54 34.88
N LYS A 84 1.09 15.00 33.67
CA LYS A 84 0.99 13.55 33.42
C LYS A 84 1.90 13.05 32.29
N TYR A 85 2.43 13.94 31.44
CA TYR A 85 3.14 13.55 30.21
C TYR A 85 4.34 14.45 29.97
N GLN A 86 5.38 13.88 29.39
CA GLN A 86 6.53 14.59 28.86
C GLN A 86 6.49 14.50 27.33
N VAL A 87 6.56 15.65 26.66
CA VAL A 87 6.61 15.76 25.21
C VAL A 87 8.03 16.12 24.80
N LYS A 88 8.60 15.38 23.85
CA LYS A 88 9.91 15.69 23.26
C LYS A 88 9.73 15.88 21.75
N TYR A 89 10.14 17.04 21.25
CA TYR A 89 10.11 17.37 19.83
C TYR A 89 11.54 17.41 19.29
N SER A 90 11.82 16.65 18.23
CA SER A 90 13.11 16.65 17.53
C SER A 90 12.91 16.47 16.04
N SER A 91 13.54 17.34 15.24
CA SER A 91 13.63 17.17 13.79
C SER A 91 14.73 16.15 13.47
N TYR A 92 14.40 15.13 12.68
CA TYR A 92 15.38 14.15 12.19
C TYR A 92 15.44 14.21 10.66
N VAL A 93 16.65 14.03 10.12
CA VAL A 93 16.86 13.89 8.68
C VAL A 93 17.01 12.41 8.39
N THR A 94 16.11 11.84 7.59
CA THR A 94 16.25 10.45 7.12
C THR A 94 17.11 10.42 5.87
N LYS A 95 18.22 9.68 5.93
CA LYS A 95 18.93 9.26 4.72
C LYS A 95 18.21 8.05 4.16
N ARG A 96 17.61 8.19 2.97
CA ARG A 96 16.96 7.08 2.25
C ARG A 96 17.90 6.62 1.14
N PHE A 97 17.98 5.31 0.95
CA PHE A 97 18.77 4.73 -0.11
C PHE A 97 18.00 4.83 -1.44
N ASP A 98 18.61 5.44 -2.45
CA ASP A 98 18.04 5.54 -3.79
C ASP A 98 18.23 4.22 -4.55
N ASN A 99 17.37 3.25 -4.23
CA ASN A 99 17.40 1.91 -4.84
C ASN A 99 17.33 1.97 -6.37
N LYS A 100 16.48 2.83 -6.95
CA LYS A 100 16.31 2.96 -8.40
C LYS A 100 17.63 3.30 -9.11
N LYS A 101 18.28 4.40 -8.69
CA LYS A 101 19.57 4.83 -9.24
C LYS A 101 20.64 3.77 -9.03
N PHE A 102 20.68 3.16 -7.85
CA PHE A 102 21.65 2.12 -7.56
C PHE A 102 21.48 0.88 -8.46
N LYS A 103 20.25 0.52 -8.80
CA LYS A 103 19.97 -0.57 -9.75
C LYS A 103 20.38 -0.20 -11.18
N GLU A 104 20.16 1.05 -11.59
CA GLU A 104 20.57 1.54 -12.92
C GLU A 104 22.09 1.62 -13.07
N GLU A 105 22.81 2.10 -12.05
CA GLU A 105 24.26 2.30 -12.08
C GLU A 105 25.05 1.03 -11.73
N HIS A 106 24.49 0.15 -10.88
CA HIS A 106 25.17 -1.02 -10.31
C HIS A 106 24.25 -2.24 -10.20
N GLU A 107 23.68 -2.67 -11.32
CA GLU A 107 22.77 -3.84 -11.38
C GLU A 107 23.39 -5.12 -10.79
N GLU A 108 24.66 -5.40 -11.07
CA GLU A 108 25.36 -6.58 -10.57
C GLU A 108 25.44 -6.62 -9.03
N LEU A 109 25.70 -5.46 -8.41
CA LEU A 109 25.73 -5.34 -6.95
C LEU A 109 24.31 -5.42 -6.37
N TYR A 110 23.34 -4.80 -7.04
CA TYR A 110 21.95 -4.88 -6.62
C TYR A 110 21.48 -6.34 -6.52
N ASN A 111 21.70 -7.13 -7.57
CA ASN A 111 21.32 -8.54 -7.58
C ASN A 111 22.10 -9.38 -6.55
N LYS A 112 23.38 -9.08 -6.34
CA LYS A 112 24.23 -9.80 -5.36
C LYS A 112 23.79 -9.61 -3.90
N TYR A 113 23.23 -8.44 -3.58
CA TYR A 113 22.83 -8.09 -2.20
C TYR A 113 21.32 -8.08 -1.99
N THR A 114 20.54 -8.44 -3.00
CA THR A 114 19.10 -8.63 -2.86
C THR A 114 18.80 -10.09 -2.53
N TYR A 115 18.01 -10.33 -1.49
CA TYR A 115 17.43 -11.64 -1.23
C TYR A 115 15.91 -11.52 -1.35
N GLU A 116 15.29 -12.54 -1.93
CA GLU A 116 13.85 -12.61 -2.05
C GLU A 116 13.29 -13.32 -0.81
N SER A 117 12.48 -12.60 -0.03
CA SER A 117 11.69 -13.21 1.05
C SER A 117 10.28 -13.42 0.55
N PRO A 118 9.74 -14.65 0.59
CA PRO A 118 8.35 -14.87 0.26
C PRO A 118 7.46 -14.13 1.27
N GLY A 119 6.43 -13.47 0.77
CA GLY A 119 5.45 -12.77 1.59
C GLY A 119 4.18 -12.55 0.79
N ASP A 120 3.04 -12.81 1.42
CA ASP A 120 1.73 -12.65 0.80
C ASP A 120 1.23 -11.23 1.00
N ARG A 121 0.74 -10.60 -0.07
CA ARG A 121 0.15 -9.26 -0.04
C ARG A 121 -1.15 -9.24 -0.79
N ILE A 122 -2.20 -8.76 -0.13
CA ILE A 122 -3.49 -8.46 -0.75
C ILE A 122 -3.47 -7.01 -1.22
N THR A 123 -3.82 -6.78 -2.49
CA THR A 123 -3.98 -5.43 -3.07
C THR A 123 -5.38 -5.30 -3.64
N ILE A 124 -6.18 -4.40 -3.06
CA ILE A 124 -7.55 -4.11 -3.50
C ILE A 124 -7.50 -2.84 -4.35
N LYS A 125 -8.06 -2.90 -5.55
CA LYS A 125 -8.27 -1.76 -6.45
C LYS A 125 -9.74 -1.74 -6.85
N GLU A 126 -10.34 -0.56 -6.83
CA GLU A 126 -11.67 -0.34 -7.43
C GLU A 126 -11.50 -0.33 -8.96
N VAL A 127 -12.37 -1.06 -9.67
CA VAL A 127 -12.40 -1.18 -11.14
C VAL A 127 -13.36 -0.18 -11.77
#